data_AF-A0AAD8BWB7-F1
#
_entry.id   AF-A0AAD8BWB7-F1
#
_cell.length_a   1.000
_cell.length_b   1.000
_cell.length_c   1.000
_cell.angle_alpha   90.00
_cell.angle_beta   90.00
_cell.angle_gamma   90.00
#
_symmetry.space_group_name_H-M   'P 1'
#
loop_
_entity.id
_entity.type
_entity.pdbx_description
1 polymer ?
#
loop_
_entity_poly.entity_id
_entity_poly.type
_entity_poly.pdbx_seq_one_letter_code
_entity_poly.pdbx_strand_id
1 'polypeptide(L)' 'MAASMKDSDAQVTYEDQQKINRFARTNSRLMDFKEELAAKEKEFENLKDAEDELLMAEGDSDVVPYPF' A
#
# COMPACT_ATOMS: atom_id res chain seq x y z
N MET A 1 -7.95 -49.18 6.13
CA MET A 1 -6.86 -48.92 5.16
C MET A 1 -6.99 -47.48 4.69
N ALA A 2 -6.11 -46.61 5.17
CA ALA A 2 -6.01 -45.22 4.74
C ALA A 2 -4.73 -45.07 3.91
N ALA A 3 -4.89 -44.93 2.60
CA ALA A 3 -3.90 -44.46 1.62
C ALA A 3 -4.67 -44.51 0.28
N SER A 4 -4.79 -43.46 -0.50
CA SER A 4 -3.72 -42.59 -0.94
C SER A 4 -4.31 -41.22 -1.27
N MET A 5 -3.82 -40.19 -0.59
CA MET A 5 -3.81 -38.84 -1.14
C MET A 5 -2.97 -38.94 -2.41
N LYS A 6 -3.64 -39.03 -3.56
CA LYS A 6 -3.00 -38.70 -4.83
C LYS A 6 -2.77 -37.20 -4.78
N ASP A 7 -1.62 -36.84 -4.23
CA ASP A 7 -0.93 -35.62 -4.57
C ASP A 7 -0.83 -35.64 -6.10
N SER A 8 -1.79 -34.98 -6.73
CA SER A 8 -1.78 -34.80 -8.17
C SER A 8 -0.59 -33.90 -8.42
N ASP A 9 0.55 -34.54 -8.71
CA ASP A 9 1.83 -33.94 -9.05
C ASP A 9 1.61 -33.05 -10.27
N ALA A 10 1.14 -31.83 -9.99
CA ALA A 10 0.69 -30.89 -10.99
C ALA A 10 1.93 -30.44 -11.75
N GLN A 11 2.11 -31.00 -12.94
CA GLN A 11 3.23 -30.66 -13.80
C GLN A 11 3.06 -29.21 -14.25
N VAL A 12 3.79 -28.30 -13.60
CA VAL A 12 3.87 -26.89 -13.98
C VAL A 12 4.60 -26.81 -15.31
N THR A 13 3.89 -26.37 -16.35
CA THR A 13 4.51 -26.21 -17.66
C THR A 13 5.44 -24.99 -17.66
N TYR A 14 6.35 -24.91 -18.63
CA TYR A 14 7.19 -23.72 -18.79
C TYR A 14 6.36 -22.44 -18.96
N GLU A 15 5.24 -22.53 -19.67
CA GLU A 15 4.31 -21.41 -19.85
C GLU A 15 3.68 -20.98 -18.51
N ASP A 16 3.31 -21.93 -17.66
CA ASP A 16 2.78 -21.65 -16.32
C ASP A 16 3.83 -21.00 -15.43
N GLN A 17 5.08 -21.45 -15.48
CA GLN A 17 6.17 -20.81 -14.75
C GLN A 17 6.40 -19.36 -15.20
N GLN A 18 6.28 -19.08 -16.51
CA GLN A 18 6.35 -17.71 -17.01
C GLN A 18 5.19 -16.84 -16.48
N LYS A 19 3.97 -17.39 -16.44
CA LYS A 19 2.78 -16.72 -15.87
C LYS A 19 2.95 -16.47 -14.37
N ILE A 20 3.43 -17.45 -13.61
CA ILE A 20 3.73 -17.33 -12.17
C ILE A 20 4.76 -16.21 -11.94
N ASN A 21 5.86 -16.19 -12.71
CA ASN A 21 6.89 -15.17 -12.58
C ASN A 21 6.40 -13.77 -12.97
N ARG A 22 5.48 -13.69 -13.94
CA ARG A 22 4.84 -12.41 -14.31
C ARG A 22 3.89 -11.95 -13.21
N PHE A 23 3.09 -12.85 -12.66
CA PHE A 23 2.17 -12.57 -11.56
C PHE A 23 2.95 -12.08 -10.34
N ALA A 24 3.97 -12.81 -9.91
CA ALA A 24 4.80 -12.44 -8.76
C ALA A 24 5.36 -11.02 -8.91
N ARG A 25 5.98 -10.70 -10.06
CA ARG A 25 6.52 -9.36 -10.34
C ARG A 25 5.44 -8.27 -10.34
N THR A 26 4.28 -8.56 -10.92
CA THR A 26 3.17 -7.61 -11.00
C THR A 26 2.55 -7.38 -9.62
N ASN A 27 2.43 -8.44 -8.83
CA ASN A 27 1.88 -8.39 -7.49
C ASN A 27 2.80 -7.63 -6.52
N SER A 28 4.12 -7.85 -6.58
CA SER A 28 5.07 -7.05 -5.79
C SER A 28 4.93 -5.56 -6.10
N ARG A 29 4.93 -5.18 -7.39
CA ARG A 29 4.72 -3.78 -7.80
C ARG A 29 3.39 -3.22 -7.32
N LEU A 30 2.32 -4.00 -7.38
CA LEU A 30 1.01 -3.59 -6.89
C LEU A 30 1.04 -3.33 -5.38
N MET A 31 1.73 -4.16 -4.61
CA MET A 31 1.88 -3.94 -3.16
C MET A 31 2.70 -2.68 -2.88
N ASP A 32 3.83 -2.50 -3.57
CA ASP A 32 4.66 -1.29 -3.43
C ASP A 32 3.82 -0.01 -3.68
N PHE A 33 3.01 0.01 -4.76
CA PHE A 33 2.14 1.15 -5.05
C PHE A 33 1.01 1.33 -4.03
N LYS A 34 0.49 0.27 -3.45
CA LYS A 34 -0.52 0.37 -2.39
C LYS A 34 0.07 0.95 -1.10
N GLU A 35 1.28 0.56 -0.75
CA GLU A 35 2.00 1.12 0.41
C GLU A 35 2.31 2.60 0.19
N GLU A 36 2.78 2.99 -1.00
CA GLU A 36 3.02 4.38 -1.35
C GLU A 36 1.73 5.21 -1.29
N LEU A 37 0.63 4.68 -1.82
CA LEU A 37 -0.68 5.34 -1.76
C LEU A 37 -1.13 5.55 -0.30
N ALA A 38 -1.06 4.52 0.53
CA ALA A 38 -1.44 4.62 1.94
C ALA A 38 -0.57 5.63 2.70
N ALA A 39 0.74 5.70 2.40
CA ALA A 39 1.63 6.70 2.98
C ALA A 39 1.23 8.13 2.58
N LYS A 40 0.83 8.33 1.31
CA LYS A 40 0.37 9.62 0.81
C LYS A 40 -0.99 10.03 1.36
N GLU A 41 -1.92 9.09 1.51
CA GLU A 41 -3.20 9.33 2.18
C GLU A 41 -2.99 9.80 3.62
N LYS A 42 -2.09 9.14 4.36
CA LYS A 42 -1.74 9.56 5.72
C LYS A 42 -1.08 10.94 5.77
N GLU A 43 -0.15 11.23 4.86
CA GLU A 43 0.47 12.56 4.76
C GLU A 43 -0.60 13.64 4.51
N PHE A 44 -1.57 13.35 3.65
CA PHE A 44 -2.68 14.25 3.36
C PHE A 44 -3.63 14.45 4.53
N GLU A 45 -3.96 13.39 5.27
CA GLU A 45 -4.74 13.49 6.51
C GLU A 45 -4.03 14.37 7.54
N ASN A 46 -2.72 14.15 7.76
CA ASN A 46 -1.94 14.98 8.68
C ASN A 46 -1.94 16.47 8.26
N LEU A 47 -1.88 16.76 6.95
CA LEU A 47 -1.93 18.13 6.45
C LEU A 47 -3.30 18.79 6.66
N LYS A 48 -4.38 18.02 6.50
CA LYS A 48 -5.74 18.49 6.80
C LYS A 48 -5.94 18.76 8.28
N ASP A 49 -5.47 17.86 9.14
CA ASP A 49 -5.53 18.06 10.59
C ASP A 49 -4.76 19.34 10.97
N ALA A 50 -3.59 19.57 10.37
CA ALA A 50 -2.83 20.80 10.57
C ALA A 50 -3.55 22.05 10.02
N GLU A 51 -4.22 21.97 8.87
CA GLU A 51 -5.06 23.04 8.32
C GLU A 51 -6.21 23.40 9.28
N ASP A 52 -6.91 22.39 9.79
CA ASP A 52 -8.02 22.56 10.74
C ASP A 52 -7.52 23.16 12.06
N GLU A 53 -6.37 22.71 12.58
CA GLU A 53 -5.74 23.29 13.77
C GLU A 53 -5.38 24.77 13.58
N LEU A 54 -4.83 25.13 12.41
CA LEU A 54 -4.52 26.53 12.08
C LEU A 54 -5.79 27.39 12.01
N LEU A 55 -6.84 26.90 11.35
CA LEU A 55 -8.11 27.62 11.23
C LEU A 55 -8.78 27.83 12.60
N MET A 56 -8.67 26.84 13.51
CA MET A 56 -9.11 27.02 14.90
C MET A 56 -8.26 28.04 15.68
N ALA A 57 -6.97 28.17 15.36
CA ALA A 57 -6.06 29.11 15.99
C ALA A 57 -6.22 30.56 15.49
N GLU A 58 -6.75 30.78 14.27
CA GLU A 58 -6.96 32.11 13.66
C GLU A 58 -7.98 33.03 14.38
N GLY A 59 -8.60 32.56 15.49
CA GLY A 59 -9.46 33.37 16.36
C GLY A 59 -8.73 34.46 17.18
N ASP A 60 -7.40 34.36 17.32
CA ASP A 60 -6.53 35.40 17.87
C ASP A 60 -5.52 35.83 16.78
N SER A 61 -5.33 37.14 16.62
CA SER A 61 -4.72 37.79 15.44
C SER A 61 -3.21 37.59 15.25
N ASP A 62 -2.66 36.43 15.58
CA ASP A 62 -1.23 36.17 15.62
C ASP A 62 -0.77 35.43 14.36
N VAL A 63 0.18 36.04 13.64
CA VAL A 63 0.84 35.45 12.48
C VAL A 63 1.48 34.12 12.87
N VAL A 64 1.01 33.01 12.31
CA VAL A 64 1.58 31.67 12.59
C VAL A 64 2.84 31.44 11.75
N PRO A 65 4.03 31.29 12.34
CA PRO A 65 5.26 31.05 11.59
C PRO A 65 5.31 29.61 11.05
N TYR A 66 5.65 29.46 9.77
CA TYR A 66 5.88 28.14 9.17
C TYR A 66 7.27 27.61 9.54
N PRO A 67 7.41 26.42 10.17
CA PRO A 67 8.71 25.86 10.51
C PRO A 67 9.43 25.38 9.24
N PHE A 68 10.66 25.87 9.04
CA PHE A 68 11.58 25.47 7.97
C PHE A 68 12.39 24.23 8.36
#